data_AF-A0A5N0TK85-F1
#
_entry.id   AF-A0A5N0TK85-F1
#
_cell.length_a   1.000
_cell.length_b   1.000
_cell.length_c   1.000
_cell.angle_alpha   90.00
_cell.angle_beta   90.00
_cell.angle_gamma   90.00
#
_symmetry.space_group_name_H-M   'P 1'
#
loop_
_entity.id
_entity.type
_entity.pdbx_description
1 polymer ?
#
loop_
_entity_poly.entity_id
_entity_poly.type
_entity_poly.pdbx_seq_one_letter_code
_entity_poly.pdbx_strand_id
1 'polypeptide(L)'
;MIHIPCISTYERIGAGCYVLGEHRVDCRGVVLDGGRLTACTGCLPQPATHGLVCESCWSRYRAALDVAVDHITHMRSIERGPMPVGPKVQTGRPGSKVIVPVSWLDADEAWTALCDVARWVDPLGFLETQAGGTTAYGFGSRDSIEHVRDRVALAVDLLRLADLDVVRRDRSAKLAIRFYRLMQALMFRYPTEEHAHTVAYATCRECGNRTLERRPPLRYEDPITVRCIHPGCGAVFHPALVDYDLATYRQQLETELTSSGGVS
;
A
#
# COMPACT_ATOMS: atom_id res chain seq x y z
N MET A 1 0.30 -35.65 -8.11
CA MET A 1 -0.64 -34.51 -8.10
C MET A 1 0.12 -33.33 -8.69
N ILE A 2 -0.32 -32.74 -9.79
CA ILE A 2 0.39 -31.61 -10.42
C ILE A 2 -0.01 -30.35 -9.66
N HIS A 3 0.90 -29.77 -8.88
CA HIS A 3 0.66 -28.50 -8.20
C HIS A 3 0.90 -27.36 -9.19
N ILE A 4 -0.15 -26.61 -9.50
CA ILE A 4 -0.05 -25.39 -10.30
C ILE A 4 0.59 -24.33 -9.39
N PRO A 5 1.69 -23.66 -9.80
CA PRO A 5 2.29 -22.61 -8.99
C PRO A 5 1.38 -21.38 -8.95
N CYS A 6 1.46 -20.62 -7.84
CA CYS A 6 0.79 -19.34 -7.71
C CYS A 6 1.21 -18.38 -8.83
N ILE A 7 0.24 -17.76 -9.48
CA ILE A 7 0.43 -16.88 -10.63
C ILE A 7 1.31 -15.65 -10.31
N SER A 8 1.39 -15.26 -9.04
CA SER A 8 2.31 -14.20 -8.57
C SER A 8 3.79 -14.46 -8.88
N THR A 9 4.16 -15.72 -9.13
CA THR A 9 5.50 -16.14 -9.55
C THR A 9 5.85 -15.61 -10.93
N TYR A 10 4.87 -15.46 -11.82
CA TYR A 10 5.08 -14.97 -13.19
C TYR A 10 5.05 -13.43 -13.28
N GLU A 11 4.59 -12.76 -12.23
CA GLU A 11 4.43 -11.30 -12.16
C GLU A 11 5.67 -10.56 -11.63
N ARG A 12 6.73 -11.26 -11.19
CA ARG A 12 7.95 -10.62 -10.68
C ARG A 12 9.20 -11.18 -11.32
N ILE A 13 9.96 -10.31 -11.96
CA ILE A 13 11.40 -10.53 -12.22
C ILE A 13 12.13 -10.26 -10.90
N GLY A 14 12.55 -11.32 -10.19
CA GLY A 14 13.57 -11.22 -9.11
C GLY A 14 13.14 -11.55 -7.68
N ALA A 15 11.84 -11.67 -7.35
CA ALA A 15 11.40 -12.12 -6.01
C ALA A 15 10.02 -12.80 -6.07
N GLY A 16 10.00 -14.08 -6.47
CA GLY A 16 8.78 -14.90 -6.51
C GLY A 16 8.29 -15.28 -5.12
N CYS A 17 7.01 -15.64 -5.01
CA CYS A 17 6.42 -16.18 -3.78
C CYS A 17 6.86 -17.64 -3.60
N TYR A 18 7.73 -17.92 -2.62
CA TYR A 18 8.30 -19.25 -2.39
C TYR A 18 7.78 -19.92 -1.11
N VAL A 19 7.90 -21.25 -1.05
CA VAL A 19 7.61 -22.07 0.13
C VAL A 19 8.83 -22.09 1.03
N LEU A 20 8.65 -21.68 2.29
CA LEU A 20 9.73 -21.58 3.26
C LEU A 20 10.27 -22.99 3.56
N GLY A 21 11.59 -23.18 3.44
CA GLY A 21 12.26 -24.46 3.70
C GLY A 21 12.10 -25.52 2.61
N GLU A 22 11.38 -25.22 1.53
CA GLU A 22 11.31 -26.12 0.37
C GLU A 22 12.20 -25.62 -0.77
N HIS A 23 12.96 -26.56 -1.33
CA HIS A 23 14.03 -26.26 -2.27
C HIS A 23 13.94 -27.11 -3.54
N ARG A 24 14.33 -26.53 -4.67
CA ARG A 24 14.58 -27.29 -5.89
C ARG A 24 15.71 -28.29 -5.65
N VAL A 25 15.71 -29.38 -6.42
CA VAL A 25 16.71 -30.45 -6.32
C VAL A 25 18.15 -29.92 -6.56
N ASP A 26 18.29 -28.86 -7.35
CA ASP A 26 19.55 -28.21 -7.68
C ASP A 26 19.92 -27.03 -6.73
N CYS A 27 19.09 -26.76 -5.72
CA CYS A 27 19.37 -25.70 -4.77
C CYS A 27 20.45 -26.11 -3.76
N ARG A 28 21.50 -25.29 -3.64
CA ARG A 28 22.57 -25.49 -2.65
C ARG A 28 22.19 -25.13 -1.22
N GLY A 29 20.93 -24.73 -0.97
CA GLY A 29 20.45 -24.30 0.35
C GLY A 29 21.00 -22.95 0.84
N VAL A 30 21.73 -22.20 0.00
CA VAL A 30 22.32 -20.89 0.34
C VAL A 30 22.17 -19.91 -0.81
N VAL A 31 22.08 -18.62 -0.49
CA VAL A 31 22.03 -17.50 -1.44
C VAL A 31 23.13 -16.50 -1.08
N LEU A 32 23.72 -15.85 -2.08
CA LEU A 32 24.67 -14.75 -1.88
C LEU A 32 23.90 -13.44 -1.70
N ASP A 33 24.01 -12.85 -0.52
CA ASP A 33 23.45 -11.54 -0.20
C ASP A 33 24.60 -10.60 0.22
N GLY A 34 24.86 -9.58 -0.60
CA GLY A 34 25.94 -8.60 -0.34
C GLY A 34 27.34 -9.22 -0.15
N GLY A 35 27.61 -10.36 -0.79
CA GLY A 35 28.89 -11.10 -0.65
C GLY A 35 28.94 -12.08 0.52
N ARG A 36 27.87 -12.18 1.34
CA ARG A 36 27.74 -13.16 2.41
C ARG A 36 26.83 -14.31 1.97
N LEU A 37 27.23 -15.54 2.30
CA LEU A 37 26.35 -16.70 2.14
C LEU A 37 25.32 -16.72 3.28
N THR A 38 24.04 -16.60 2.92
CA THR A 38 22.90 -16.72 3.84
C THR A 38 22.11 -17.97 3.50
N ALA A 39 21.41 -18.54 4.49
CA ALA A 39 20.52 -19.68 4.26
C ALA A 39 19.45 -19.30 3.23
N CYS A 40 19.22 -20.18 2.25
CA CYS A 40 18.08 -20.05 1.36
C CYS A 40 16.83 -20.21 2.20
N THR A 41 15.94 -19.21 2.16
CA THR A 41 14.68 -19.27 2.88
C THR A 41 13.65 -20.13 2.16
N GLY A 42 13.83 -20.42 0.86
CA GLY A 42 12.97 -21.27 0.05
C GLY A 42 13.08 -20.87 -1.42
N CYS A 43 12.97 -21.83 -2.34
CA CYS A 43 13.09 -21.56 -3.78
C CYS A 43 12.08 -22.31 -4.66
N LEU A 44 11.19 -23.09 -4.05
CA LEU A 44 10.02 -23.63 -4.73
C LEU A 44 8.86 -22.63 -4.67
N PRO A 45 8.21 -22.31 -5.81
CA PRO A 45 7.04 -21.44 -5.82
C PRO A 45 5.90 -21.99 -4.96
N GLN A 46 5.19 -21.12 -4.23
CA GLN A 46 4.00 -21.51 -3.49
C GLN A 46 2.94 -22.13 -4.42
N PRO A 47 2.36 -23.29 -4.07
CA PRO A 47 1.28 -23.86 -4.86
C PRO A 47 0.03 -22.98 -4.80
N ALA A 48 -0.70 -22.90 -5.90
CA ALA A 48 -2.01 -22.30 -5.93
C ALA A 48 -2.99 -23.19 -5.15
N THR A 49 -3.67 -22.59 -4.16
CA THR A 49 -4.69 -23.25 -3.33
C THR A 49 -6.08 -22.66 -3.56
N HIS A 50 -6.15 -21.45 -4.15
CA HIS A 50 -7.37 -20.69 -4.43
C HIS A 50 -7.34 -20.23 -5.89
N GLY A 51 -8.00 -20.97 -6.79
CA GLY A 51 -7.89 -20.71 -8.22
C GLY A 51 -6.43 -20.77 -8.69
N LEU A 52 -5.91 -19.64 -9.19
CA LEU A 52 -4.53 -19.49 -9.64
C LEU A 52 -3.60 -18.82 -8.61
N VAL A 53 -4.06 -18.58 -7.37
CA VAL A 53 -3.27 -17.94 -6.31
C VAL A 53 -3.08 -18.85 -5.09
N CYS A 54 -2.00 -18.64 -4.34
CA CYS A 54 -1.76 -19.30 -3.06
C CYS A 54 -2.54 -18.64 -1.91
N GLU A 55 -2.63 -19.33 -0.78
CA GLU A 55 -3.28 -18.87 0.45
C GLU A 55 -2.83 -17.44 0.85
N SER A 56 -1.52 -17.18 0.86
CA SER A 56 -1.01 -15.86 1.25
C SER A 56 -1.45 -14.74 0.30
N CYS A 57 -1.46 -15.00 -1.01
CA CYS A 57 -1.94 -14.01 -1.99
C CYS A 57 -3.44 -13.81 -1.88
N TRP A 58 -4.21 -14.88 -1.62
CA TRP A 58 -5.65 -14.82 -1.42
C TRP A 58 -6.02 -14.01 -0.17
N SER A 59 -5.39 -14.31 0.96
CA SER A 59 -5.56 -13.57 2.21
C SER A 59 -5.23 -12.08 2.06
N ARG A 60 -4.15 -11.72 1.35
CA ARG A 60 -3.80 -10.32 1.07
C ARG A 60 -4.82 -9.61 0.18
N TYR A 61 -5.34 -10.32 -0.83
CA TYR A 61 -6.38 -9.80 -1.69
C TYR A 61 -7.66 -9.49 -0.91
N ARG A 62 -8.12 -10.44 -0.07
CA ARG A 62 -9.29 -10.23 0.80
C ARG A 62 -9.08 -9.07 1.77
N ALA A 63 -7.93 -9.03 2.44
CA ALA A 63 -7.60 -7.92 3.34
C ALA A 63 -7.59 -6.56 2.62
N ALA A 64 -7.12 -6.50 1.37
CA ALA A 64 -7.17 -5.28 0.58
C ALA A 64 -8.62 -4.87 0.23
N LEU A 65 -9.51 -5.82 -0.06
CA LEU A 65 -10.95 -5.54 -0.26
C LEU A 65 -11.61 -5.01 1.02
N ASP A 66 -11.26 -5.56 2.18
CA ASP A 66 -11.86 -5.19 3.46
C ASP A 66 -11.62 -3.73 3.82
N VAL A 67 -10.49 -3.16 3.40
CA VAL A 67 -10.13 -1.76 3.65
C VAL A 67 -10.37 -0.82 2.45
N ALA A 68 -10.70 -1.36 1.27
CA ALA A 68 -10.74 -0.59 0.03
C ALA A 68 -11.71 0.60 0.09
N VAL A 69 -12.91 0.38 0.64
CA VAL A 69 -13.96 1.41 0.76
C VAL A 69 -13.44 2.59 1.57
N ASP A 70 -13.00 2.33 2.80
CA ASP A 70 -12.57 3.39 3.72
C ASP A 70 -11.29 4.06 3.23
N HIS A 71 -10.34 3.30 2.67
CA HIS A 71 -9.05 3.84 2.23
C HIS A 71 -9.14 4.72 0.99
N ILE A 72 -9.91 4.31 -0.03
CA ILE A 72 -10.12 5.11 -1.25
C ILE A 72 -10.91 6.37 -0.92
N THR A 73 -11.94 6.24 -0.07
CA THR A 73 -12.74 7.36 0.44
C THR A 73 -11.87 8.32 1.25
N HIS A 74 -10.98 7.79 2.11
CA HIS A 74 -10.04 8.57 2.90
C HIS A 74 -9.14 9.42 2.01
N MET A 75 -8.46 8.83 1.01
CA MET A 75 -7.59 9.56 0.10
C MET A 75 -8.32 10.70 -0.66
N ARG A 76 -9.62 10.51 -0.98
CA ARG A 76 -10.46 11.57 -1.56
C ARG A 76 -10.88 12.65 -0.56
N SER A 77 -10.80 12.37 0.74
CA SER A 77 -11.18 13.29 1.83
C SER A 77 -10.01 14.08 2.44
N ILE A 78 -8.75 13.63 2.28
CA ILE A 78 -7.56 14.27 2.89
C ILE A 78 -7.44 15.73 2.43
N GLU A 79 -7.55 15.95 1.12
CA GLU A 79 -7.37 17.25 0.50
C GLU A 79 -8.71 17.78 -0.03
N ARG A 80 -8.99 19.06 0.21
CA ARG A 80 -10.09 19.75 -0.45
C ARG A 80 -9.70 20.03 -1.89
N GLY A 81 -10.49 19.51 -2.83
CA GLY A 81 -10.34 19.83 -4.23
C GLY A 81 -10.49 21.34 -4.50
N PRO A 82 -9.97 21.83 -5.63
CA PRO A 82 -10.13 23.22 -6.02
C PRO A 82 -11.60 23.52 -6.32
N MET A 83 -12.34 24.00 -5.32
CA MET A 83 -13.63 24.63 -5.54
C MET A 83 -13.40 26.06 -6.04
N PRO A 84 -13.89 26.44 -7.23
CA PRO A 84 -13.88 27.85 -7.63
C PRO A 84 -14.79 28.62 -6.67
N VAL A 85 -14.19 29.44 -5.81
CA VAL A 85 -14.91 30.37 -4.95
C VAL A 85 -15.28 31.58 -5.81
N GLY A 86 -16.52 31.63 -6.30
CA GLY A 86 -17.01 32.78 -7.07
C GLY A 86 -18.17 32.44 -8.03
N PRO A 87 -18.83 33.47 -8.60
CA PRO A 87 -19.91 33.27 -9.55
C PRO A 87 -19.41 32.52 -10.80
N LYS A 88 -20.27 31.64 -11.33
CA LYS A 88 -20.00 30.79 -12.49
C LYS A 88 -19.64 31.65 -13.72
N VAL A 89 -18.36 31.83 -13.99
CA VAL A 89 -17.94 32.34 -15.30
C VAL A 89 -17.90 31.15 -16.25
N GLN A 90 -18.95 30.98 -17.05
CA GLN A 90 -18.91 30.10 -18.21
C GLN A 90 -17.98 30.72 -19.26
N THR A 91 -16.66 30.62 -19.06
CA THR A 91 -15.73 30.86 -20.16
C THR A 91 -15.77 29.63 -21.05
N GLY A 92 -16.36 29.75 -22.25
CA GLY A 92 -16.43 28.72 -23.30
C GLY A 92 -15.09 28.33 -23.92
N ARG A 93 -13.99 28.42 -23.15
CA ARG A 93 -12.66 27.91 -23.51
C ARG A 93 -12.29 26.87 -22.45
N PRO A 94 -11.66 25.74 -22.82
CA PRO A 94 -11.16 24.76 -21.85
C PRO A 94 -10.23 25.47 -20.87
N GLY A 95 -10.75 25.76 -19.67
CA GLY A 95 -10.04 26.50 -18.63
C GLY A 95 -8.82 25.73 -18.15
N SER A 96 -7.76 26.47 -17.87
CA SER A 96 -6.44 26.01 -17.44
C SER A 96 -6.49 24.88 -16.39
N LYS A 97 -5.78 23.79 -16.70
CA LYS A 97 -5.33 22.68 -15.83
C LYS A 97 -5.69 22.87 -14.35
N VAL A 98 -6.79 22.25 -13.93
CA VAL A 98 -7.12 22.10 -12.52
C VAL A 98 -6.00 21.28 -11.87
N ILE A 99 -5.31 21.83 -10.87
CA ILE A 99 -4.32 21.07 -10.10
C ILE A 99 -5.09 20.08 -9.23
N VAL A 100 -4.94 18.79 -9.53
CA VAL A 100 -5.57 17.71 -8.77
C VAL A 100 -4.59 17.23 -7.69
N PRO A 101 -5.04 17.09 -6.43
CA PRO A 101 -4.28 16.44 -5.36
C PRO A 101 -3.63 15.12 -5.76
N VAL A 102 -2.41 14.85 -5.29
CA VAL A 102 -1.75 13.54 -5.53
C VAL A 102 -2.52 12.41 -4.85
N SER A 103 -3.08 12.67 -3.68
CA SER A 103 -3.97 11.73 -2.98
C SER A 103 -5.21 11.37 -3.82
N TRP A 104 -5.75 12.30 -4.61
CA TRP A 104 -6.87 12.01 -5.51
C TRP A 104 -6.46 11.19 -6.73
N LEU A 105 -5.26 11.44 -7.28
CA LEU A 105 -4.72 10.62 -8.37
C LEU A 105 -4.49 9.17 -7.91
N ASP A 106 -3.90 9.00 -6.73
CA ASP A 106 -3.65 7.69 -6.14
C ASP A 106 -4.97 6.96 -5.80
N ALA A 107 -6.01 7.69 -5.37
CA ALA A 107 -7.35 7.14 -5.19
C ALA A 107 -7.99 6.70 -6.52
N ASP A 108 -7.89 7.51 -7.57
CA ASP A 108 -8.39 7.17 -8.91
C ASP A 108 -7.63 5.95 -9.49
N GLU A 109 -6.33 5.80 -9.19
CA GLU A 109 -5.55 4.62 -9.58
C GLU A 109 -6.00 3.36 -8.83
N ALA A 110 -6.21 3.44 -7.51
CA ALA A 110 -6.74 2.34 -6.72
C ALA A 110 -8.13 1.90 -7.20
N TRP A 111 -9.01 2.88 -7.46
CA TRP A 111 -10.34 2.67 -8.00
C TRP A 111 -10.30 2.04 -9.40
N THR A 112 -9.40 2.51 -10.27
CA THR A 112 -9.19 1.93 -11.59
C THR A 112 -8.76 0.46 -11.48
N ALA A 113 -7.79 0.15 -10.62
CA ALA A 113 -7.34 -1.21 -10.39
C ALA A 113 -8.46 -2.11 -9.84
N LEU A 114 -9.30 -1.59 -8.94
CA LEU A 114 -10.47 -2.32 -8.43
C LEU A 114 -11.49 -2.60 -9.53
N CYS A 115 -11.81 -1.60 -10.36
CA CYS A 115 -12.72 -1.72 -11.49
C CYS A 115 -12.23 -2.72 -12.54
N ASP A 116 -10.93 -2.71 -12.84
CA ASP A 116 -10.33 -3.66 -13.78
C ASP A 116 -10.57 -5.11 -13.36
N VAL A 117 -10.55 -5.39 -12.05
CA VAL A 117 -10.90 -6.72 -11.51
C VAL A 117 -12.41 -6.93 -11.57
N ALA A 118 -13.20 -5.97 -11.07
CA ALA A 118 -14.65 -6.11 -10.90
C ALA A 118 -15.40 -6.27 -12.24
N ARG A 119 -14.94 -5.67 -13.33
CA ARG A 119 -15.51 -5.85 -14.67
C ARG A 119 -15.54 -7.28 -15.17
N TRP A 120 -14.64 -8.14 -14.67
CA TRP A 120 -14.66 -9.56 -15.03
C TRP A 120 -15.80 -10.35 -14.39
N VAL A 121 -16.41 -9.77 -13.35
CA VAL A 121 -17.48 -10.38 -12.56
C VAL A 121 -18.77 -9.56 -12.56
N ASP A 122 -18.79 -8.46 -13.32
CA ASP A 122 -19.95 -7.59 -13.52
C ASP A 122 -20.48 -7.72 -14.96
N PRO A 123 -21.20 -8.80 -15.28
CA PRO A 123 -21.75 -9.02 -16.63
C PRO A 123 -22.88 -8.05 -16.97
N LEU A 124 -23.45 -7.36 -15.98
CA LEU A 124 -24.60 -6.47 -16.13
C LEU A 124 -24.19 -4.99 -16.24
N GLY A 125 -22.89 -4.69 -16.10
CA GLY A 125 -22.39 -3.33 -16.24
C GLY A 125 -22.86 -2.39 -15.14
N PHE A 126 -23.10 -2.89 -13.92
CA PHE A 126 -23.41 -2.03 -12.77
C PHE A 126 -22.30 -1.01 -12.46
N LEU A 127 -21.07 -1.33 -12.85
CA LEU A 127 -19.91 -0.46 -12.77
C LEU A 127 -19.65 0.33 -14.06
N GLU A 128 -20.61 0.41 -14.99
CA GLU A 128 -20.48 1.22 -16.20
C GLU A 128 -20.19 2.68 -15.85
N THR A 129 -19.05 3.15 -16.35
CA THR A 129 -18.42 4.40 -15.95
C THR A 129 -18.92 5.59 -16.76
N GLN A 130 -19.30 6.67 -16.09
CA GLN A 130 -19.35 8.01 -16.70
C GLN A 130 -17.94 8.59 -16.78
N ALA A 131 -17.55 9.12 -17.94
CA ALA A 131 -16.29 9.84 -18.11
C ALA A 131 -16.31 11.14 -17.28
N GLY A 132 -15.34 11.34 -16.39
CA GLY A 132 -15.33 12.55 -15.55
C GLY A 132 -14.13 12.79 -14.63
N GLY A 133 -13.31 11.78 -14.31
CA GLY A 133 -12.15 11.92 -13.43
C GLY A 133 -10.81 12.09 -14.13
N THR A 134 -9.70 11.85 -13.40
CA THR A 134 -8.34 11.99 -13.94
C THR A 134 -7.88 10.82 -14.79
N THR A 135 -8.56 9.69 -14.67
CA THR A 135 -8.44 8.52 -15.56
C THR A 135 -9.76 8.31 -16.31
N ALA A 136 -9.77 7.38 -17.29
CA ALA A 136 -11.00 6.97 -17.98
C ALA A 136 -12.11 6.48 -17.03
N TYR A 137 -11.76 6.17 -15.78
CA TYR A 137 -12.64 5.59 -14.76
C TYR A 137 -12.68 6.41 -13.45
N GLY A 138 -11.92 7.50 -13.36
CA GLY A 138 -11.71 8.24 -12.12
C GLY A 138 -12.96 8.99 -11.64
N PHE A 139 -12.94 9.39 -10.38
CA PHE A 139 -14.02 10.19 -9.79
C PHE A 139 -13.94 11.64 -10.30
N GLY A 140 -15.09 12.19 -10.67
CA GLY A 140 -15.20 13.60 -11.04
C GLY A 140 -14.80 14.52 -9.89
N SER A 141 -14.37 15.74 -10.22
CA SER A 141 -14.01 16.75 -9.20
C SER A 141 -15.21 17.22 -8.35
N ARG A 142 -16.43 16.87 -8.75
CA ARG A 142 -17.69 17.19 -8.06
C ARG A 142 -18.32 16.01 -7.35
N ASP A 143 -17.74 14.82 -7.46
CA ASP A 143 -18.28 13.63 -6.79
C ASP A 143 -18.15 13.81 -5.27
N SER A 144 -19.26 13.62 -4.57
CA SER A 144 -19.25 13.68 -3.10
C SER A 144 -18.54 12.47 -2.52
N ILE A 145 -18.10 12.59 -1.27
CA ILE A 145 -17.43 11.50 -0.56
C ILE A 145 -18.36 10.29 -0.40
N GLU A 146 -19.67 10.52 -0.20
CA GLU A 146 -20.69 9.48 -0.15
C GLU A 146 -20.83 8.78 -1.50
N HIS A 147 -20.85 9.53 -2.60
CA HIS A 147 -20.89 8.95 -3.94
C HIS A 147 -19.66 8.07 -4.23
N VAL A 148 -18.47 8.55 -3.85
CA VAL A 148 -17.23 7.77 -3.95
C VAL A 148 -17.37 6.47 -3.14
N ARG A 149 -17.77 6.57 -1.87
CA ARG A 149 -17.93 5.43 -0.96
C ARG A 149 -18.89 4.39 -1.52
N ASP A 150 -20.08 4.80 -1.97
CA ASP A 150 -21.12 3.90 -2.47
C ASP A 150 -20.66 3.14 -3.71
N ARG A 151 -19.93 3.81 -4.62
CA ARG A 151 -19.38 3.17 -5.83
C ARG A 151 -18.28 2.17 -5.51
N VAL A 152 -17.39 2.51 -4.58
CA VAL A 152 -16.34 1.58 -4.14
C VAL A 152 -16.97 0.38 -3.43
N ALA A 153 -17.97 0.60 -2.58
CA ALA A 153 -18.68 -0.45 -1.87
C ALA A 153 -19.35 -1.42 -2.85
N LEU A 154 -20.05 -0.91 -3.87
CA LEU A 154 -20.66 -1.74 -4.92
C LEU A 154 -19.62 -2.64 -5.62
N ALA A 155 -18.46 -2.10 -5.99
CA ALA A 155 -17.40 -2.89 -6.63
C ALA A 155 -16.83 -3.96 -5.69
N VAL A 156 -16.63 -3.64 -4.41
CA VAL A 156 -16.18 -4.60 -3.39
C VAL A 156 -17.22 -5.71 -3.20
N ASP A 157 -18.50 -5.38 -3.13
CA ASP A 157 -19.57 -6.35 -2.94
C ASP A 157 -19.70 -7.29 -4.13
N LEU A 158 -19.60 -6.78 -5.36
CA LEU A 158 -19.54 -7.61 -6.57
C LEU A 158 -18.37 -8.61 -6.53
N LEU A 159 -17.18 -8.14 -6.12
CA LEU A 159 -16.00 -8.99 -6.01
C LEU A 159 -16.11 -10.03 -4.87
N ARG A 160 -16.74 -9.67 -3.76
CA ARG A 160 -17.02 -10.60 -2.65
C ARG A 160 -18.02 -11.67 -3.05
N LEU A 161 -19.06 -11.30 -3.80
CA LEU A 161 -20.04 -12.25 -4.33
C LEU A 161 -19.44 -13.22 -5.35
N ALA A 162 -18.49 -12.74 -6.16
CA ALA A 162 -17.79 -13.59 -7.13
C ALA A 162 -16.74 -14.52 -6.50
N ASP A 163 -16.25 -14.19 -5.29
CA ASP A 163 -15.33 -15.02 -4.51
C ASP A 163 -14.16 -15.58 -5.34
N LEU A 164 -14.01 -16.90 -5.41
CA LEU A 164 -12.89 -17.55 -6.11
C LEU A 164 -12.91 -17.34 -7.62
N ASP A 165 -14.06 -17.00 -8.23
CA ASP A 165 -14.15 -16.82 -9.68
C ASP A 165 -13.27 -15.67 -10.17
N VAL A 166 -12.98 -14.69 -9.29
CA VAL A 166 -12.02 -13.61 -9.55
C VAL A 166 -10.63 -14.13 -9.87
N VAL A 167 -10.19 -15.21 -9.22
CA VAL A 167 -8.82 -15.73 -9.33
C VAL A 167 -8.71 -17.04 -10.13
N ARG A 168 -9.81 -17.51 -10.74
CA ARG A 168 -9.81 -18.70 -11.60
C ARG A 168 -9.18 -18.46 -12.98
N ARG A 169 -9.19 -17.23 -13.49
CA ARG A 169 -8.67 -16.87 -14.81
C ARG A 169 -7.35 -16.12 -14.67
N ASP A 170 -6.42 -16.37 -15.60
CA ASP A 170 -5.08 -15.77 -15.58
C ASP A 170 -5.12 -14.24 -15.49
N ARG A 171 -5.89 -13.60 -16.39
CA ARG A 171 -5.97 -12.15 -16.45
C ARG A 171 -6.57 -11.52 -15.19
N SER A 172 -7.69 -12.04 -14.68
CA SER A 172 -8.34 -11.50 -13.49
C SER A 172 -7.53 -11.76 -12.22
N ALA A 173 -6.85 -12.90 -12.13
CA ALA A 173 -5.94 -13.20 -11.01
C ALA A 173 -4.73 -12.25 -10.97
N LYS A 174 -4.17 -11.91 -12.14
CA LYS A 174 -3.09 -10.89 -12.25
C LYS A 174 -3.57 -9.51 -11.83
N LEU A 175 -4.76 -9.12 -12.26
CA LEU A 175 -5.36 -7.84 -11.86
C LEU A 175 -5.64 -7.79 -10.35
N ALA A 176 -6.11 -8.89 -9.75
CA ALA A 176 -6.30 -8.99 -8.29
C ALA A 176 -4.96 -8.84 -7.53
N ILE A 177 -3.87 -9.41 -8.06
CA ILE A 177 -2.52 -9.23 -7.50
C ILE A 177 -2.05 -7.78 -7.61
N ARG A 178 -2.24 -7.15 -8.77
CA ARG A 178 -1.90 -5.75 -8.98
C ARG A 178 -2.67 -4.86 -8.01
N PHE A 179 -3.97 -5.10 -7.85
CA PHE A 179 -4.84 -4.35 -6.94
C PHE A 179 -4.34 -4.42 -5.49
N TYR A 180 -4.17 -5.61 -4.90
CA TYR A 180 -3.77 -5.66 -3.49
C TYR A 180 -2.37 -5.10 -3.25
N ARG A 181 -1.44 -5.24 -4.21
CA ARG A 181 -0.08 -4.66 -4.09
C ARG A 181 -0.12 -3.15 -4.13
N LEU A 182 -0.95 -2.57 -5.01
CA LEU A 182 -1.20 -1.14 -5.04
C LEU A 182 -1.82 -0.68 -3.72
N MET A 183 -2.86 -1.35 -3.23
CA MET A 183 -3.47 -1.05 -1.94
C MET A 183 -2.47 -1.10 -0.79
N GLN A 184 -1.59 -2.10 -0.72
CA GLN A 184 -0.53 -2.18 0.29
C GLN A 184 0.42 -0.96 0.25
N ALA A 185 0.82 -0.53 -0.95
CA ALA A 185 1.65 0.66 -1.11
C ALA A 185 0.90 1.94 -0.69
N LEU A 186 -0.38 2.05 -1.04
CA LEU A 186 -1.22 3.21 -0.70
C LEU A 186 -1.58 3.26 0.78
N MET A 187 -1.75 2.11 1.44
CA MET A 187 -1.94 2.04 2.89
C MET A 187 -0.72 2.51 3.65
N PHE A 188 0.47 2.19 3.15
CA PHE A 188 1.71 2.72 3.70
C PHE A 188 1.86 4.23 3.48
N ARG A 189 1.45 4.71 2.29
CA ARG A 189 1.56 6.13 1.91
C ARG A 189 0.53 7.04 2.59
N TYR A 190 -0.70 6.57 2.78
CA TYR A 190 -1.83 7.32 3.33
C TYR A 190 -2.54 6.58 4.48
N PRO A 191 -1.91 6.39 5.64
CA PRO A 191 -2.51 5.61 6.72
C PRO A 191 -3.87 6.18 7.17
N THR A 192 -4.92 5.34 7.20
CA THR A 192 -6.28 5.72 7.64
C THR A 192 -6.38 5.95 9.15
N GLU A 193 -5.56 5.25 9.92
CA GLU A 193 -5.33 5.52 11.33
C GLU A 193 -3.83 5.74 11.50
N GLU A 194 -3.42 6.65 12.38
CA GLU A 194 -2.02 6.66 12.80
C GLU A 194 -1.76 5.28 13.44
N HIS A 195 -0.86 4.50 12.84
CA HIS A 195 -0.43 3.22 13.39
C HIS A 195 0.87 3.41 14.16
N ALA A 196 1.03 2.59 15.18
CA ALA A 196 2.31 2.48 15.85
C ALA A 196 3.36 2.04 14.83
N HIS A 197 4.40 2.86 14.62
CA HIS A 197 5.44 2.58 13.63
C HIS A 197 6.82 2.64 14.29
N THR A 198 7.72 1.80 13.81
CA THR A 198 9.09 1.74 14.31
C THR A 198 9.85 2.99 13.91
N VAL A 199 10.60 3.55 14.85
CA VAL A 199 11.48 4.71 14.62
C VAL A 199 12.82 4.17 14.13
N ALA A 200 12.91 3.91 12.82
CA ALA A 200 14.05 3.23 12.24
C ALA A 200 15.39 3.94 12.50
N TYR A 201 15.42 5.28 12.56
CA TYR A 201 16.63 6.09 12.69
C TYR A 201 17.09 6.34 14.14
N ALA A 202 16.31 5.97 15.15
CA ALA A 202 16.65 6.23 16.55
C ALA A 202 16.90 4.92 17.32
N THR A 203 17.87 4.95 18.24
CA THR A 203 18.11 3.89 19.21
C THR A 203 17.48 4.26 20.56
N CYS A 204 17.03 3.25 21.30
CA CYS A 204 16.57 3.47 22.67
C CYS A 204 17.75 3.94 23.53
N ARG A 205 17.63 5.07 24.21
CA ARG A 205 18.70 5.63 25.05
C ARG A 205 18.97 4.81 26.31
N GLU A 206 18.01 4.00 26.76
CA GLU A 206 18.15 3.12 27.92
C GLU A 206 18.84 1.80 27.58
N CYS A 207 18.42 1.13 26.49
CA CYS A 207 18.93 -0.21 26.16
C CYS A 207 19.78 -0.28 24.88
N GLY A 208 19.96 0.83 24.17
CA GLY A 208 20.75 0.92 22.93
C GLY A 208 20.10 0.29 21.69
N ASN A 209 19.00 -0.44 21.82
CA ASN A 209 18.38 -1.19 20.72
C ASN A 209 17.50 -0.30 19.80
N ARG A 210 17.44 -0.60 18.50
CA ARG A 210 16.53 0.01 17.50
C ARG A 210 15.12 -0.58 17.61
N THR A 211 14.52 -0.44 18.79
CA THR A 211 13.22 -1.03 19.15
C THR A 211 12.24 0.05 19.61
N LEU A 212 12.46 1.30 19.21
CA LEU A 212 11.54 2.38 19.50
C LEU A 212 10.36 2.34 18.53
N GLU A 213 9.15 2.48 19.08
CA GLU A 213 7.89 2.55 18.35
C GLU A 213 7.17 3.84 18.74
N ARG A 214 6.84 4.68 17.74
CA ARG A 214 6.03 5.87 17.94
C ARG A 214 4.57 5.45 17.94
N ARG A 215 3.88 5.64 19.06
CA ARG A 215 2.47 5.31 19.24
C ARG A 215 1.61 6.57 19.17
N PRO A 216 0.54 6.51 18.37
CA PRO A 216 -0.43 7.59 18.33
C PRO A 216 -1.27 7.63 19.59
N PRO A 217 -1.89 8.78 19.88
CA PRO A 217 -2.80 8.93 20.99
C PRO A 217 -4.03 8.02 20.82
N LEU A 218 -4.46 7.39 21.92
CA LEU A 218 -5.65 6.53 21.93
C LEU A 218 -6.95 7.35 22.00
N ARG A 219 -6.88 8.60 22.45
CA ARG A 219 -8.00 9.54 22.52
C ARG A 219 -7.61 10.91 21.96
N TYR A 220 -8.61 11.67 21.56
CA TYR A 220 -8.43 13.06 21.15
C TYR A 220 -7.72 13.85 22.28
N GLU A 221 -6.65 14.57 21.92
CA GLU A 221 -5.75 15.34 22.82
C GLU A 221 -4.77 14.56 23.71
N ASP A 222 -4.74 13.22 23.63
CA ASP A 222 -3.67 12.48 24.32
C ASP A 222 -2.29 12.80 23.69
N PRO A 223 -1.20 12.73 24.47
CA PRO A 223 0.14 12.93 23.93
C PRO A 223 0.57 11.75 23.06
N ILE A 224 1.18 12.04 21.92
CA ILE A 224 1.96 11.05 21.16
C ILE A 224 3.07 10.54 22.07
N THR A 225 3.30 9.23 22.11
CA THR A 225 4.36 8.62 22.93
C THR A 225 5.31 7.80 22.08
N VAL A 226 6.58 7.72 22.46
CA VAL A 226 7.54 6.80 21.83
C VAL A 226 7.94 5.76 22.85
N ARG A 227 7.68 4.49 22.59
CA ARG A 227 7.95 3.41 23.54
C ARG A 227 8.93 2.39 22.98
N CYS A 228 9.88 1.95 23.80
CA CYS A 228 10.73 0.81 23.52
C CYS A 228 9.94 -0.50 23.64
N ILE A 229 9.87 -1.28 22.56
CA ILE A 229 9.17 -2.58 22.54
C ILE A 229 10.06 -3.76 22.97
N HIS A 230 11.34 -3.51 23.28
CA HIS A 230 12.22 -4.55 23.81
C HIS A 230 11.66 -5.09 25.14
N PRO A 231 11.46 -6.42 25.28
CA PRO A 231 10.78 -7.03 26.45
C PRO A 231 11.39 -6.67 27.81
N GLY A 232 12.68 -6.38 27.86
CA GLY A 232 13.40 -5.99 29.08
C GLY A 232 13.59 -4.48 29.33
N CYS A 233 13.05 -3.58 28.49
CA CYS A 233 13.25 -2.13 28.67
C CYS A 233 11.93 -1.38 28.88
N GLY A 234 11.00 -1.41 27.90
CA GLY A 234 9.69 -0.77 28.04
C GLY A 234 9.70 0.77 28.20
N ALA A 235 10.86 1.43 28.12
CA ALA A 235 11.00 2.86 28.36
C ALA A 235 10.12 3.70 27.42
N VAL A 236 9.53 4.77 27.97
CA VAL A 236 8.66 5.71 27.24
C VAL A 236 9.34 7.07 27.16
N PHE A 237 9.41 7.62 25.96
CA PHE A 237 10.04 8.90 25.66
C PHE A 237 9.00 9.87 25.08
N HIS A 238 9.25 11.15 25.34
CA HIS A 238 8.50 12.23 24.70
C HIS A 238 8.91 12.33 23.22
N PRO A 239 7.97 12.52 22.27
CA PRO A 239 8.25 12.54 20.83
C PRO A 239 9.28 13.59 20.42
N ALA A 240 9.30 14.74 21.09
CA ALA A 240 10.29 15.80 20.84
C ALA A 240 11.76 15.34 20.94
N LEU A 241 12.06 14.30 21.73
CA LEU A 241 13.41 13.72 21.81
C LEU A 241 13.81 13.00 20.52
N VAL A 242 12.86 12.32 19.89
CA VAL A 242 13.07 11.65 18.60
C VAL A 242 13.23 12.67 17.49
N ASP A 243 12.47 13.76 17.53
CA ASP A 243 12.59 14.85 16.56
C ASP A 243 13.97 15.53 16.64
N TYR A 244 14.52 15.69 17.85
CA TYR A 244 15.89 16.15 18.07
C TYR A 244 16.93 15.16 17.49
N ASP A 245 16.74 13.85 17.72
CA ASP A 245 17.64 12.81 17.18
C ASP A 245 17.60 12.78 15.65
N LEU A 246 16.43 12.99 15.05
CA LEU A 246 16.28 13.11 13.59
C LEU A 246 17.00 14.35 13.03
N ALA A 247 16.89 15.50 13.70
CA ALA A 247 17.59 16.72 13.30
C ALA A 247 19.12 16.54 13.37
N THR A 248 19.60 15.89 14.42
CA THR A 248 21.03 15.57 14.60
C THR A 248 21.50 14.60 13.51
N TYR A 249 20.72 13.56 13.22
CA TYR A 249 21.03 12.59 12.17
C TYR A 249 21.09 13.24 10.78
N ARG A 250 20.19 14.17 10.47
CA ARG A 250 20.23 14.95 9.22
C ARG A 250 21.50 15.78 9.09
N GLN A 251 21.92 16.46 10.16
CA GLN A 251 23.17 17.23 10.18
C GLN A 251 24.40 16.33 9.98
N GLN A 252 24.41 15.13 10.57
CA GLN A 252 25.48 14.15 10.37
C GLN A 252 25.57 13.72 8.91
N LEU A 253 24.44 13.36 8.29
CA LEU A 253 24.40 13.00 6.86
C LEU A 253 24.86 14.15 5.95
N GLU A 254 24.42 15.39 6.23
CA GLU A 254 24.86 16.57 5.49
C GLU A 254 26.38 16.82 5.62
N THR A 255 26.93 16.58 6.81
CA THR A 255 28.38 16.68 7.09
C THR A 255 29.17 15.56 6.39
N GLU A 256 28.65 14.34 6.39
CA GLU A 256 29.24 13.20 5.68
C GLU A 256 29.22 13.42 4.16
N LEU A 257 28.12 13.94 3.60
CA LEU A 257 27.98 14.26 2.18
C LEU A 257 28.92 15.40 1.75
N THR A 258 29.09 16.43 2.58
CA THR A 258 30.01 17.54 2.30
C THR A 258 31.48 17.15 2.46
N SER A 259 31.80 16.26 3.41
CA SER A 259 33.17 15.75 3.59
C SER A 259 33.59 14.72 2.53
N SER A 260 32.65 13.96 1.96
CA SER A 260 32.90 12.96 0.90
C SER A 260 32.92 13.55 -0.52
N GLY A 261 32.38 14.76 -0.72
CA GLY A 261 32.48 15.52 -1.98
C GLY A 261 33.79 16.29 -2.18
N GLY A 262 34.75 16.17 -1.25
CA GLY A 262 36.03 16.88 -1.25
C GLY A 262 37.25 16.07 -1.70
N VAL A 263 37.07 14.93 -2.38
CA VAL A 263 38.17 14.19 -3.01
C VAL A 263 38.00 14.26 -4.53
N SER A 264 38.56 15.31 -5.10
CA SER A 264 38.89 15.43 -6.53
C SER A 264 40.28 16.04 -6.65
#